data_AF-A0A0C9W3E8-F1
#
_entry.id   AF-A0A0C9W3E8-F1
#
_cell.length_a   1.000
_cell.length_b   1.000
_cell.length_c   1.000
_cell.angle_alpha   90.00
_cell.angle_beta   90.00
_cell.angle_gamma   90.00
#
_symmetry.space_group_name_H-M   'P 1'
#
loop_
_entity.id
_entity.type
_entity.pdbx_description
1 polymer ?
#
loop_
_entity_poly.entity_id
_entity_poly.type
_entity_poly.pdbx_seq_one_letter_code
_entity_poly.pdbx_strand_id
1 'polypeptide(L)'
;MKWYSQSFTYDDPWSTVALAYYLRYPNPYASHILSCDVINRTITPSGTLRTSRLILKRGILPKWAPKGIISRAESWVIEESDVDPHGKVVRCVTRNLDHVKVLQIIESVSLTEGSQGKTLQRSEAQVISRFGWGLARRIETFGITRLKSHFEKSREGVSLIVKMIRESRLQPFAIGPTGIIMDRSLTSYPRSAVVETPPEDVAKPTPVDEEGQRPKAKGWFPWR
;
A
#
# COMPACT_ATOMS: atom_id res chain seq x y z
N MET A 1 3.32 -23.77 -13.06
CA MET A 1 3.56 -23.23 -11.70
C MET A 1 5.05 -23.01 -11.50
N LYS A 2 5.43 -21.86 -10.96
CA LYS A 2 6.80 -21.58 -10.50
C LYS A 2 6.80 -21.19 -9.04
N TRP A 3 7.88 -21.52 -8.34
CA TRP A 3 8.08 -21.21 -6.93
C TRP A 3 9.41 -20.49 -6.73
N TYR A 4 9.45 -19.60 -5.75
CA TYR A 4 10.67 -18.90 -5.32
C TYR A 4 10.62 -18.65 -3.82
N SER A 5 11.78 -18.69 -3.18
CA SER A 5 11.92 -18.31 -1.79
C SER A 5 13.21 -17.53 -1.56
N GLN A 6 13.20 -16.73 -0.50
CA GLN A 6 14.38 -16.07 0.02
C GLN A 6 14.26 -15.88 1.53
N SER A 7 15.40 -15.63 2.17
CA SER A 7 15.47 -15.24 3.57
C SER A 7 16.31 -13.99 3.73
N PHE A 8 15.99 -13.18 4.73
CA PHE A 8 16.73 -11.99 5.09
C PHE A 8 16.68 -11.79 6.61
N THR A 9 17.76 -11.28 7.19
CA THR A 9 17.84 -11.02 8.64
C THR A 9 17.93 -9.52 8.88
N TYR A 10 17.03 -9.00 9.70
CA TYR A 10 17.09 -7.63 10.21
C TYR A 10 17.87 -7.61 11.53
N ASP A 11 18.74 -6.61 11.70
CA ASP A 11 19.48 -6.37 12.95
C ASP A 11 18.63 -5.60 13.99
N ASP A 12 17.33 -5.88 14.03
CA ASP A 12 16.36 -5.20 14.88
C ASP A 12 15.45 -6.21 15.58
N PRO A 13 14.96 -5.88 16.80
CA PRO A 13 14.04 -6.73 17.54
C PRO A 13 12.74 -7.00 16.79
N TRP A 14 12.19 -8.20 16.98
CA TRP A 14 10.97 -8.65 16.31
C TRP A 14 9.82 -7.65 16.41
N SER A 15 9.61 -7.05 17.58
CA SER A 15 8.54 -6.06 17.78
C SER A 15 8.70 -4.82 16.89
N THR A 16 9.94 -4.39 16.64
CA THR A 16 10.24 -3.23 15.78
C THR A 16 10.00 -3.58 14.31
N VAL A 17 10.48 -4.75 13.87
CA VAL A 17 10.30 -5.21 12.49
C VAL A 17 8.84 -5.55 12.18
N ALA A 18 8.13 -6.17 13.13
CA ALA A 18 6.70 -6.44 13.02
C ALA A 18 5.90 -5.14 12.87
N LEU A 19 6.17 -4.13 13.71
CA LEU A 19 5.54 -2.82 13.59
C LEU A 19 5.85 -2.17 12.23
N ALA A 20 7.11 -2.17 11.81
CA ALA A 20 7.53 -1.63 10.53
C ALA A 20 6.82 -2.30 9.35
N TYR A 21 6.61 -3.61 9.41
CA TYR A 21 5.91 -4.36 8.38
C TYR A 21 4.45 -3.90 8.20
N TYR A 22 3.76 -3.56 9.28
CA TYR A 22 2.38 -3.05 9.19
C TYR A 22 2.33 -1.58 8.74
N LEU A 23 3.36 -0.79 9.07
CA LEU A 23 3.50 0.62 8.69
C LEU A 23 4.23 0.84 7.35
N ARG A 24 4.52 -0.23 6.59
CA ARG A 24 5.35 -0.15 5.39
C ARG A 24 4.80 0.72 4.26
N TYR A 25 3.54 1.18 4.32
CA TYR A 25 2.99 2.06 3.31
C TYR A 25 2.50 3.38 3.94
N PRO A 26 2.73 4.51 3.26
CA PRO A 26 3.45 4.67 1.99
C PRO A 26 4.99 4.58 2.14
N ASN A 27 5.70 4.15 1.08
CA ASN A 27 7.16 4.20 1.01
C ASN A 27 7.64 4.33 -0.47
N PRO A 28 8.83 4.88 -0.75
CA PRO A 28 9.30 5.15 -2.12
C PRO A 28 9.55 3.89 -2.96
N TYR A 29 9.83 2.75 -2.33
CA TYR A 29 10.05 1.46 -3.00
C TYR A 29 8.73 0.79 -3.42
N ALA A 30 7.59 1.29 -2.91
CA ALA A 30 6.25 0.77 -3.15
C ALA A 30 5.27 1.82 -3.70
N SER A 31 5.74 2.76 -4.51
CA SER A 31 4.92 3.83 -5.13
C SER A 31 3.74 3.35 -6.00
N HIS A 32 3.71 2.06 -6.33
CA HIS A 32 2.63 1.41 -7.07
C HIS A 32 1.44 1.03 -6.18
N ILE A 33 1.58 1.07 -4.86
CA ILE A 33 0.48 0.84 -3.92
C ILE A 33 -0.33 2.14 -3.80
N LEU A 34 -1.62 2.06 -4.11
CA LEU A 34 -2.54 3.20 -4.10
C LEU A 34 -3.29 3.32 -2.77
N SER A 35 -3.72 2.19 -2.20
CA SER A 35 -4.38 2.14 -0.89
C SER A 35 -4.08 0.83 -0.16
N CYS A 36 -4.23 0.85 1.16
CA CYS A 36 -4.13 -0.32 2.03
C CYS A 36 -5.08 -0.14 3.22
N ASP A 37 -6.16 -0.90 3.21
CA ASP A 37 -7.29 -0.72 4.13
C ASP A 37 -7.46 -1.97 4.99
N VAL A 38 -7.71 -1.80 6.30
CA VAL A 38 -8.03 -2.92 7.19
C VAL A 38 -9.51 -3.23 7.04
N ILE A 39 -9.83 -4.43 6.53
CA ILE A 39 -11.22 -4.86 6.33
C ILE A 39 -11.76 -5.64 7.53
N ASN A 40 -10.88 -6.33 8.26
CA ASN A 40 -11.23 -7.08 9.46
C ASN A 40 -10.02 -7.19 10.38
N ARG A 41 -10.26 -7.14 11.69
CA ARG A 41 -9.24 -7.38 12.70
C ARG A 41 -9.86 -7.96 13.96
N THR A 42 -9.35 -9.10 14.41
CA THR A 42 -9.85 -9.79 15.59
C THR A 42 -8.69 -10.36 16.40
N ILE A 43 -8.92 -10.56 17.70
CA ILE A 43 -7.98 -11.25 18.58
C ILE A 43 -8.59 -12.62 18.86
N THR A 44 -7.80 -13.69 18.67
CA THR A 44 -8.24 -15.05 18.99
C THR A 44 -8.23 -15.28 20.50
N PRO A 45 -8.94 -16.30 21.03
CA PRO A 45 -8.83 -16.68 22.43
C PRO A 45 -7.39 -17.00 22.88
N SER A 46 -6.52 -17.41 21.96
CA SER A 46 -5.10 -17.65 22.18
C SER A 46 -4.22 -16.39 22.19
N GLY A 47 -4.81 -15.19 22.04
CA GLY A 47 -4.08 -13.92 22.02
C GLY A 47 -3.43 -13.56 20.68
N THR A 48 -3.70 -14.30 19.60
CA THR A 48 -3.18 -14.01 18.26
C THR A 48 -4.02 -12.92 17.59
N LEU A 49 -3.37 -11.86 17.08
CA LEU A 49 -4.04 -10.83 16.30
C LEU A 49 -4.17 -11.28 14.84
N ARG A 50 -5.40 -11.50 14.38
CA ARG A 50 -5.71 -11.75 12.98
C ARG A 50 -6.12 -10.46 12.30
N THR A 51 -5.53 -10.16 11.16
CA THR A 51 -5.87 -8.99 10.36
C THR A 51 -6.05 -9.41 8.91
N SER A 52 -7.11 -8.93 8.28
CA SER A 52 -7.27 -8.93 6.84
C SER A 52 -7.17 -7.49 6.32
N ARG A 53 -6.30 -7.25 5.34
CA ARG A 53 -6.18 -5.97 4.65
C ARG A 53 -6.47 -6.12 3.16
N LEU A 54 -7.15 -5.14 2.59
CA LEU A 54 -7.35 -5.00 1.15
C LEU A 54 -6.38 -3.96 0.61
N ILE A 55 -5.64 -4.32 -0.43
CA ILE A 55 -4.59 -3.48 -1.02
C ILE A 55 -4.95 -3.25 -2.48
N LEU A 56 -4.99 -1.99 -2.90
CA LEU A 56 -5.07 -1.62 -4.31
C LEU A 56 -3.68 -1.28 -4.84
N LYS A 57 -3.28 -1.91 -5.93
CA LYS A 57 -2.00 -1.62 -6.59
C LYS A 57 -2.15 -1.36 -8.09
N ARG A 58 -1.35 -0.45 -8.62
CA ARG A 58 -1.19 -0.20 -10.04
C ARG A 58 -0.18 -1.17 -10.64
N GLY A 59 -0.59 -1.86 -11.71
CA GLY A 59 0.27 -2.72 -12.51
C GLY A 59 0.71 -2.08 -13.83
N ILE A 60 1.63 -2.76 -14.52
CA ILE A 60 2.05 -2.44 -15.89
C ILE A 60 2.09 -3.75 -16.67
N LEU A 61 1.34 -3.82 -17.76
CA LEU A 61 1.35 -4.98 -18.66
C LEU A 61 2.66 -5.02 -19.46
N PRO A 62 3.25 -6.20 -19.67
CA PRO A 62 4.44 -6.31 -20.49
C PRO A 62 4.10 -6.04 -21.97
N LYS A 63 5.03 -5.47 -22.73
CA LYS A 63 4.84 -5.12 -24.16
C LYS A 63 4.42 -6.29 -25.05
N TRP A 64 4.80 -7.52 -24.68
CA TRP A 64 4.45 -8.73 -25.42
C TRP A 64 3.04 -9.25 -25.11
N ALA A 65 2.38 -8.73 -24.07
CA ALA A 65 1.04 -9.18 -23.69
C ALA A 65 0.04 -8.88 -24.81
N PRO A 66 -0.86 -9.83 -25.16
CA PRO A 66 -1.94 -9.57 -26.09
C PRO A 66 -2.78 -8.36 -25.67
N LYS A 67 -3.12 -7.50 -26.63
CA LYS A 67 -4.04 -6.39 -26.37
C LYS A 67 -5.37 -6.94 -25.85
N GLY A 68 -5.91 -6.29 -24.81
CA GLY A 68 -7.18 -6.70 -24.22
C GLY A 68 -7.12 -7.91 -23.27
N ILE A 69 -5.93 -8.47 -22.99
CA ILE A 69 -5.80 -9.57 -22.00
C ILE A 69 -6.30 -9.17 -20.60
N ILE A 70 -6.12 -7.89 -20.26
CA ILE A 70 -6.53 -7.26 -19.00
C ILE A 70 -7.05 -5.86 -19.36
N SER A 71 -8.27 -5.52 -18.90
CA SER A 71 -8.91 -4.24 -19.19
C SER A 71 -8.45 -3.10 -18.29
N ARG A 72 -8.02 -3.41 -17.06
CA ARG A 72 -7.50 -2.44 -16.09
C ARG A 72 -6.20 -2.95 -15.51
N ALA A 73 -5.16 -2.12 -15.54
CA ALA A 73 -3.84 -2.51 -15.02
C ALA A 73 -3.78 -2.51 -13.48
N GLU A 74 -4.81 -1.99 -12.81
CA GLU A 74 -4.95 -2.07 -11.36
C GLU A 74 -5.33 -3.50 -10.92
N SER A 75 -4.87 -3.87 -9.73
CA SER A 75 -5.13 -5.18 -9.14
C SER A 75 -5.42 -5.05 -7.66
N TRP A 76 -6.49 -5.71 -7.21
CA TRP A 76 -6.81 -5.90 -5.81
C TRP A 76 -6.04 -7.09 -5.23
N VAL A 77 -5.45 -6.89 -4.07
CA VAL A 77 -4.71 -7.91 -3.32
C VAL A 77 -5.31 -8.01 -1.92
N ILE A 78 -5.62 -9.23 -1.49
CA ILE A 78 -5.94 -9.51 -0.10
C ILE A 78 -4.65 -9.89 0.62
N GLU A 79 -4.44 -9.30 1.79
CA GLU A 79 -3.43 -9.67 2.76
C GLU A 79 -4.13 -10.24 4.00
N GLU A 80 -3.72 -11.43 4.43
CA GLU A 80 -4.21 -12.09 5.63
C GLU A 80 -3.03 -12.38 6.53
N SER A 81 -3.07 -11.92 7.78
CA SER A 81 -1.93 -11.99 8.68
C SER A 81 -2.32 -12.36 10.11
N ASP A 82 -1.49 -13.19 10.72
CA ASP A 82 -1.54 -13.59 12.12
C ASP A 82 -0.30 -13.07 12.85
N VAL A 83 -0.50 -12.39 13.98
CA VAL A 83 0.57 -11.95 14.88
C VAL A 83 0.41 -12.66 16.21
N ASP A 84 1.37 -13.52 16.54
CA ASP A 84 1.48 -14.14 17.85
C ASP A 84 2.55 -13.40 18.66
N PRO A 85 2.15 -12.58 19.67
CA PRO A 85 3.08 -11.81 20.47
C PRO A 85 3.89 -12.67 21.45
N HIS A 86 3.39 -13.84 21.84
CA HIS A 86 4.07 -14.74 22.77
C HIS A 86 5.12 -15.58 22.03
N GLY A 87 4.74 -16.14 20.89
CA GLY A 87 5.67 -16.84 19.99
C GLY A 87 6.56 -15.91 19.17
N LYS A 88 6.35 -14.58 19.25
CA LYS A 88 7.06 -13.54 18.49
C LYS A 88 7.19 -13.90 17.01
N VAL A 89 6.04 -14.15 16.41
CA VAL A 89 5.94 -14.51 15.00
C VAL A 89 4.82 -13.75 14.31
N VAL A 90 5.14 -13.18 13.16
CA VAL A 90 4.16 -12.70 12.19
C VAL A 90 4.12 -13.71 11.05
N ARG A 91 2.93 -14.18 10.67
CA ARG A 91 2.69 -14.92 9.43
C ARG A 91 1.76 -14.10 8.57
N CYS A 92 2.10 -13.92 7.31
CA CYS A 92 1.33 -13.09 6.39
C CYS A 92 1.25 -13.80 5.04
N VAL A 93 0.05 -13.90 4.48
CA VAL A 93 -0.21 -14.42 3.14
C VAL A 93 -0.85 -13.31 2.33
N THR A 94 -0.35 -13.08 1.12
CA THR A 94 -0.95 -12.16 0.16
C THR A 94 -1.31 -12.89 -1.13
N ARG A 95 -2.43 -12.51 -1.74
CA ARG A 95 -2.85 -13.02 -3.05
C ARG A 95 -3.68 -12.00 -3.80
N ASN A 96 -3.52 -11.95 -5.12
CA ASN A 96 -4.41 -11.14 -5.96
C ASN A 96 -5.82 -11.75 -6.01
N LEU A 97 -6.84 -10.87 -5.99
CA LEU A 97 -8.26 -11.23 -6.09
C LEU A 97 -8.74 -11.24 -7.54
N ASP A 98 -8.20 -10.35 -8.37
CA ASP A 98 -8.51 -10.21 -9.78
C ASP A 98 -7.41 -10.79 -10.67
N HIS A 99 -7.67 -10.88 -11.98
CA HIS A 99 -6.71 -11.37 -12.99
C HIS A 99 -6.16 -12.79 -12.78
N VAL A 100 -6.75 -13.57 -11.86
CA VAL A 100 -6.28 -14.89 -11.39
C VAL A 100 -6.12 -15.91 -12.53
N LYS A 101 -6.96 -15.82 -13.58
CA LYS A 101 -6.82 -16.66 -14.78
C LYS A 101 -5.53 -16.36 -15.54
N VAL A 102 -5.17 -15.08 -15.65
CA VAL A 102 -3.96 -14.63 -16.34
C VAL A 102 -2.74 -14.94 -15.50
N LEU A 103 -2.71 -14.44 -14.26
CA LEU A 103 -1.60 -14.61 -13.34
C LEU A 103 -2.12 -14.57 -11.90
N GLN A 104 -1.89 -15.64 -11.15
CA GLN A 104 -2.08 -15.71 -9.72
C GLN A 104 -0.71 -15.72 -9.05
N ILE A 105 -0.53 -14.82 -8.09
CA ILE A 105 0.64 -14.77 -7.21
C ILE A 105 0.13 -14.96 -5.79
N ILE A 106 0.69 -15.94 -5.09
CA ILE A 106 0.46 -16.17 -3.67
C ILE A 106 1.81 -16.01 -2.99
N GLU A 107 1.95 -15.04 -2.11
CA GLU A 107 3.19 -14.79 -1.36
C GLU A 107 2.95 -15.05 0.12
N SER A 108 3.88 -15.75 0.76
CA SER A 108 3.89 -16.01 2.21
C SER A 108 5.13 -15.37 2.82
N VAL A 109 4.94 -14.56 3.86
CA VAL A 109 6.02 -13.94 4.62
C VAL A 109 5.89 -14.38 6.08
N SER A 110 7.00 -14.82 6.67
CA SER A 110 7.10 -15.04 8.11
C SER A 110 8.21 -14.18 8.70
N LEU A 111 7.90 -13.43 9.75
CA LEU A 111 8.87 -12.69 10.57
C LEU A 111 8.93 -13.36 11.94
N THR A 112 10.08 -13.94 12.28
CA THR A 112 10.29 -14.65 13.55
C THR A 112 11.45 -14.02 14.31
N GLU A 113 11.34 -13.97 15.63
CA GLU A 113 12.50 -13.64 16.47
C GLU A 113 13.66 -14.62 16.17
N GLY A 114 14.83 -14.05 15.86
CA GLY A 114 16.07 -14.77 15.65
C GLY A 114 16.97 -14.73 16.88
N SER A 115 18.21 -15.18 16.73
CA SER A 115 19.21 -15.06 17.78
C SER A 115 19.64 -13.60 18.01
N GLN A 116 20.11 -13.30 19.22
CA GLN A 116 20.72 -12.00 19.57
C GLN A 116 19.81 -10.78 19.30
N GLY A 117 18.50 -10.91 19.47
CA GLY A 117 17.56 -9.81 19.27
C GLY A 117 17.37 -9.39 17.81
N LYS A 118 17.76 -10.23 16.86
CA LYS A 118 17.53 -10.04 15.41
C LYS A 118 16.17 -10.60 15.00
N THR A 119 15.74 -10.28 13.79
CA THR A 119 14.51 -10.83 13.21
C THR A 119 14.80 -11.52 11.89
N LEU A 120 14.39 -12.79 11.76
CA LEU A 120 14.48 -13.54 10.51
C LEU A 120 13.19 -13.36 9.72
N GLN A 121 13.31 -12.86 8.49
CA GLN A 121 12.27 -12.90 7.48
C GLN A 121 12.51 -14.07 6.53
N ARG A 122 11.48 -14.89 6.34
CA ARG A 122 11.38 -15.85 5.24
C ARG A 122 10.25 -15.43 4.33
N SER A 123 10.50 -15.40 3.04
CA SER A 123 9.52 -15.04 2.02
C SER A 123 9.48 -16.12 0.97
N GLU A 124 8.28 -16.60 0.65
CA GLU A 124 8.02 -17.61 -0.35
C GLU A 124 6.92 -17.11 -1.28
N ALA A 125 6.96 -17.54 -2.54
CA ALA A 125 5.86 -17.25 -3.44
C ALA A 125 5.64 -18.35 -4.46
N GLN A 126 4.39 -18.43 -4.89
CA GLN A 126 3.92 -19.28 -5.97
C GLN A 126 3.33 -18.41 -7.08
N VAL A 127 3.78 -18.68 -8.30
CA VAL A 127 3.31 -18.01 -9.51
C VAL A 127 2.64 -19.03 -10.40
N ILE A 128 1.35 -18.83 -10.65
CA ILE A 128 0.48 -19.76 -11.37
C ILE A 128 -0.20 -19.00 -12.50
N SER A 129 -0.11 -19.50 -13.73
CA SER A 129 -0.93 -18.99 -14.84
C SER A 129 -1.87 -20.10 -15.31
N ARG A 130 -3.17 -19.79 -15.36
CA ARG A 130 -4.19 -20.66 -15.98
C ARG A 130 -4.60 -20.13 -17.36
N PHE A 131 -3.74 -19.30 -17.95
CA PHE A 131 -4.00 -18.67 -19.23
C PHE A 131 -3.76 -19.68 -20.35
N GLY A 132 -4.62 -19.63 -21.38
CA GLY A 132 -4.56 -20.55 -22.51
C GLY A 132 -3.49 -20.19 -23.54
N TRP A 133 -3.59 -20.83 -24.71
CA TRP A 133 -2.85 -20.48 -25.93
C TRP A 133 -1.33 -20.67 -25.84
N GLY A 134 -0.87 -21.58 -24.98
CA GLY A 134 0.56 -21.86 -24.80
C GLY A 134 1.36 -20.76 -24.12
N LEU A 135 0.74 -19.67 -23.66
CA LEU A 135 1.44 -18.53 -23.05
C LEU A 135 1.68 -18.67 -21.54
N ALA A 136 1.07 -19.67 -20.88
CA ALA A 136 1.19 -19.87 -19.44
C ALA A 136 2.65 -19.86 -18.95
N ARG A 137 3.54 -20.61 -19.60
CA ARG A 137 4.98 -20.66 -19.23
C ARG A 137 5.68 -19.31 -19.35
N ARG A 138 5.34 -18.53 -20.38
CA ARG A 138 5.90 -17.18 -20.59
C ARG A 138 5.40 -16.21 -19.52
N ILE A 139 4.12 -16.26 -19.20
CA ILE A 139 3.50 -15.45 -18.14
C ILE A 139 4.09 -15.80 -16.77
N GLU A 140 4.22 -17.09 -16.44
CA GLU A 140 4.83 -17.52 -15.17
C GLU A 140 6.30 -17.09 -15.05
N THR A 141 7.06 -17.16 -16.15
CA THR A 141 8.45 -16.69 -16.18
C THR A 141 8.55 -15.18 -16.00
N PHE A 142 7.61 -14.43 -16.57
CA PHE A 142 7.53 -12.99 -16.33
C PHE A 142 7.18 -12.68 -14.86
N GLY A 143 6.20 -13.39 -14.30
CA GLY A 143 5.78 -13.23 -12.90
C GLY A 143 6.92 -13.49 -11.92
N ILE A 144 7.66 -14.60 -12.07
CA ILE A 144 8.77 -14.92 -11.17
C ILE A 144 9.91 -13.90 -11.26
N THR A 145 10.15 -13.33 -12.45
CA THR A 145 11.19 -12.30 -12.65
C THR A 145 10.82 -11.00 -11.94
N ARG A 146 9.55 -10.57 -12.08
CA ARG A 146 9.02 -9.39 -11.37
C ARG A 146 9.04 -9.60 -9.85
N LEU A 147 8.68 -10.79 -9.39
CA LEU A 147 8.64 -11.13 -7.97
C LEU A 147 10.01 -10.94 -7.27
N LYS A 148 11.11 -11.37 -7.91
CA LYS A 148 12.46 -11.21 -7.33
C LYS A 148 12.77 -9.74 -7.02
N SER A 149 12.48 -8.84 -7.95
CA SER A 149 12.62 -7.39 -7.72
C SER A 149 11.63 -6.87 -6.66
N HIS A 150 10.43 -7.43 -6.60
CA HIS A 150 9.43 -7.08 -5.58
C HIS A 150 9.91 -7.40 -4.16
N PHE A 151 10.56 -8.55 -4.01
CA PHE A 151 11.12 -9.01 -2.75
C PHE A 151 12.27 -8.11 -2.25
N GLU A 152 13.13 -7.63 -3.14
CA GLU A 152 14.18 -6.65 -2.82
C GLU A 152 13.57 -5.32 -2.37
N LYS A 153 12.63 -4.77 -3.14
CA LYS A 153 11.94 -3.50 -2.82
C LYS A 153 11.12 -3.57 -1.54
N SER A 154 10.46 -4.70 -1.30
CA SER A 154 9.71 -4.95 -0.07
C SER A 154 10.61 -4.86 1.16
N ARG A 155 11.79 -5.50 1.09
CA ARG A 155 12.82 -5.41 2.14
C ARG A 155 13.29 -3.97 2.32
N GLU A 156 13.63 -3.27 1.25
CA GLU A 156 14.08 -1.86 1.33
C GLU A 156 13.02 -0.95 1.97
N GLY A 157 11.75 -1.14 1.61
CA GLY A 157 10.63 -0.43 2.23
C GLY A 157 10.50 -0.70 3.73
N VAL A 158 10.57 -1.96 4.15
CA VAL A 158 10.51 -2.31 5.58
C VAL A 158 11.73 -1.78 6.33
N SER A 159 12.94 -1.94 5.80
CA SER A 159 14.18 -1.41 6.38
C SER A 159 14.14 0.12 6.55
N LEU A 160 13.54 0.83 5.61
CA LEU A 160 13.34 2.28 5.72
C LEU A 160 12.46 2.63 6.94
N ILE A 161 11.34 1.93 7.11
CA ILE A 161 10.45 2.19 8.26
C ILE A 161 11.10 1.78 9.58
N VAL A 162 11.85 0.66 9.62
CA VAL A 162 12.64 0.27 10.79
C VAL A 162 13.61 1.38 11.18
N LYS A 163 14.33 1.95 10.21
CA LYS A 163 15.24 3.09 10.43
C LYS A 163 14.49 4.30 11.01
N MET A 164 13.33 4.66 10.45
CA MET A 164 12.52 5.77 10.94
C MET A 164 12.03 5.54 12.39
N ILE A 165 11.59 4.32 12.73
CA ILE A 165 11.18 3.96 14.10
C ILE A 165 12.36 4.05 15.08
N ARG A 166 13.57 3.66 14.63
CA ARG A 166 14.78 3.76 15.45
C ARG A 166 15.12 5.23 15.73
N GLU A 167 15.12 6.06 14.70
CA GLU A 167 15.41 7.50 14.82
C GLU A 167 14.38 8.21 15.70
N SER A 168 13.10 7.88 15.59
CA SER A 168 12.06 8.48 16.43
C SER A 168 12.19 8.11 17.91
N ARG A 169 12.81 6.98 18.25
CA ARG A 169 13.08 6.58 19.65
C ARG A 169 14.30 7.29 20.24
N LEU A 170 15.24 7.71 19.39
CA LEU A 170 16.45 8.41 19.80
C LEU A 170 16.20 9.90 20.01
N GLN A 171 15.18 10.47 19.37
CA GLN A 171 14.73 11.80 19.70
C GLN A 171 13.92 11.72 21.00
N PRO A 172 14.40 12.28 22.13
CA PRO A 172 13.50 12.57 23.22
C PRO A 172 12.39 13.42 22.63
N PHE A 173 11.13 13.03 22.85
CA PHE A 173 10.04 13.98 22.68
C PHE A 173 10.52 15.26 23.35
N ALA A 174 10.57 16.36 22.60
CA ALA A 174 10.78 17.68 23.18
C ALA A 174 9.55 17.96 24.05
N ILE A 175 9.47 17.30 25.20
CA ILE A 175 8.85 17.83 26.39
C ILE A 175 9.77 19.00 26.71
N GLY A 176 9.46 20.15 26.13
CA GLY A 176 10.01 21.40 26.63
C GLY A 176 9.80 21.42 28.15
N PRO A 177 10.67 22.07 28.92
CA PRO A 177 10.64 22.04 30.39
C PRO A 177 9.34 22.59 31.03
N THR A 178 8.37 23.01 30.22
CA THR A 178 7.03 23.40 30.63
C THR A 178 6.02 22.55 29.85
N GLY A 179 5.26 21.70 30.55
CA GLY A 179 4.16 20.89 30.02
C GLY A 179 2.97 21.69 29.49
N ILE A 180 3.22 22.58 28.53
CA ILE A 180 2.20 23.26 27.76
C ILE A 180 2.00 22.43 26.50
N ILE A 181 0.83 21.82 26.40
CA ILE A 181 0.30 21.33 25.12
C ILE A 181 0.35 22.54 24.19
N MET A 182 1.26 22.54 23.21
CA MET A 182 1.20 23.50 22.12
C MET A 182 -0.09 23.23 21.36
N ASP A 183 -1.11 24.02 21.69
CA ASP A 183 -2.26 24.24 20.82
C ASP A 183 -1.73 24.65 19.45
N ARG A 184 -2.19 23.93 18.42
CA ARG A 184 -1.71 24.05 17.04
C ARG A 184 -2.27 25.31 16.36
N SER A 185 -2.59 26.36 17.12
CA SER A 185 -3.27 27.56 16.61
C SER A 185 -2.34 28.62 16.02
N LEU A 186 -1.02 28.41 15.95
CA LEU A 186 -0.10 29.38 15.35
C LEU A 186 0.84 28.74 14.33
N THR A 187 0.28 28.19 13.25
CA THR A 187 0.95 28.24 11.96
C THR A 187 0.39 29.45 11.21
N SER A 188 1.10 30.57 11.28
CA SER A 188 0.86 31.69 10.39
C SER A 188 1.18 31.25 8.95
N TYR A 189 0.14 30.87 8.22
CA TYR A 189 0.19 30.93 6.76
C TYR A 189 0.48 32.39 6.38
N PRO A 190 1.43 32.67 5.46
CA PRO A 190 1.50 33.99 4.87
C PRO A 190 0.16 34.24 4.16
N ARG A 191 -0.53 35.29 4.62
CA ARG A 191 -1.82 35.74 4.12
C ARG A 191 -1.66 36.07 2.63
N SER A 192 -2.12 35.16 1.76
CA SER A 192 -2.31 35.44 0.34
C SER A 192 -3.21 36.68 0.20
N ALA A 193 -2.88 37.50 -0.79
CA ALA A 193 -3.50 38.78 -1.08
C ALA A 193 -5.05 38.75 -1.02
N VAL A 194 -5.59 39.87 -0.53
CA VAL A 194 -7.01 40.23 -0.56
C VAL A 194 -7.58 39.95 -1.96
N VAL A 195 -8.55 39.05 -2.04
CA VAL A 195 -9.44 38.98 -3.20
C VAL A 195 -10.46 40.10 -3.01
N GLU A 196 -10.32 41.17 -3.77
CA GLU A 196 -11.37 42.19 -3.88
C GLU A 196 -12.63 41.53 -4.46
N THR A 197 -13.73 41.65 -3.73
CA THR A 197 -15.07 41.27 -4.20
C THR A 197 -15.49 42.22 -5.32
N PRO A 198 -15.88 41.73 -6.51
CA PRO A 198 -16.49 42.59 -7.51
C PRO A 198 -17.92 43.00 -7.07
N PRO A 199 -18.43 44.15 -7.53
CA PRO A 199 -19.71 44.68 -7.09
C PRO A 199 -20.88 43.79 -7.52
N GLU A 200 -21.90 43.70 -6.66
CA GLU A 200 -23.19 43.08 -6.97
C GLU A 200 -23.91 43.89 -8.05
N ASP A 201 -23.89 43.40 -9.29
CA ASP A 201 -24.86 43.79 -10.31
C ASP A 201 -25.98 42.76 -10.38
N VAL A 202 -27.17 43.22 -9.99
CA VAL A 202 -28.43 42.50 -9.92
C VAL A 202 -28.88 42.08 -11.32
N ALA A 203 -28.67 40.82 -11.69
CA ALA A 203 -29.36 40.21 -12.83
C ALA A 203 -30.71 39.63 -12.36
N LYS A 204 -31.81 40.28 -12.78
CA LYS A 204 -33.19 39.81 -12.61
C LYS A 204 -33.39 38.42 -13.24
N PRO A 205 -34.30 37.58 -12.70
CA PRO A 205 -34.60 36.28 -13.30
C PRO A 205 -35.25 36.44 -14.67
N THR A 206 -34.63 35.86 -15.69
CA THR A 206 -35.20 35.71 -17.03
C THR A 206 -36.32 34.64 -17.00
N PRO A 207 -37.43 34.81 -17.73
CA PRO A 207 -38.52 33.84 -17.75
C PRO A 207 -38.07 32.49 -18.32
N VAL A 208 -38.71 31.42 -17.84
CA VAL A 208 -38.54 30.06 -18.35
C VAL A 208 -39.34 29.93 -19.64
N ASP A 209 -38.67 29.69 -20.76
CA ASP A 209 -39.33 29.33 -22.01
C ASP A 209 -39.69 27.83 -22.00
N GLU A 210 -40.91 27.53 -22.45
CA GLU A 210 -41.48 26.18 -22.57
C GLU A 210 -40.79 25.38 -23.68
N GLU A 211 -39.63 24.79 -23.42
CA GLU A 211 -39.12 23.65 -24.20
C GLU A 211 -37.89 23.03 -23.50
N GLY A 212 -38.12 21.87 -22.86
CA GLY A 212 -37.15 21.22 -21.97
C GLY A 212 -35.95 20.59 -22.68
N GLN A 213 -34.89 21.38 -22.94
CA GLN A 213 -33.56 20.83 -23.27
C GLN A 213 -32.42 21.74 -22.77
N ARG A 214 -31.56 21.19 -21.89
CA ARG A 214 -30.34 21.86 -21.41
C ARG A 214 -29.20 21.75 -22.44
N PRO A 215 -28.47 22.84 -22.76
CA PRO A 215 -27.30 22.77 -23.63
C PRO A 215 -26.08 22.15 -22.93
N LYS A 216 -25.27 21.43 -23.71
CA LYS A 216 -24.03 20.75 -23.28
C LYS A 216 -22.93 21.78 -22.96
N ALA A 217 -22.39 21.75 -21.74
CA ALA A 217 -21.20 22.53 -21.39
C ALA A 217 -19.92 21.85 -21.91
N LYS A 218 -19.14 22.59 -22.71
CA LYS A 218 -17.76 22.29 -23.11
C LYS A 218 -16.78 22.61 -21.97
N GLY A 219 -15.68 21.87 -21.89
CA GLY A 219 -14.82 21.76 -20.70
C GLY A 219 -13.69 22.79 -20.51
N TRP A 220 -12.75 22.39 -19.64
CA TRP A 220 -11.40 22.90 -19.24
C TRP A 220 -11.31 22.91 -17.68
N PHE A 221 -10.26 22.56 -16.93
CA PHE A 221 -8.92 21.95 -17.06
C PHE A 221 -8.44 21.56 -15.60
N PRO A 222 -7.21 21.07 -15.32
CA PRO A 222 -6.93 20.09 -14.26
C PRO A 222 -6.20 20.67 -13.03
N TRP A 223 -6.14 19.92 -11.93
CA TRP A 223 -5.30 20.25 -10.77
C TRP A 223 -4.13 19.27 -10.61
N ARG A 224 -2.99 19.85 -10.23
CA ARG A 224 -1.69 19.23 -9.93
C ARG A 224 -1.73 18.35 -8.68
#